data_AF-A0A397SF56-F1
#
_entry.id   AF-A0A397SF56-F1
#
_cell.length_a   1.000
_cell.length_b   1.000
_cell.length_c   1.000
_cell.angle_alpha   90.00
_cell.angle_beta   90.00
_cell.angle_gamma   90.00
#
_symmetry.space_group_name_H-M   'P 1'
#
loop_
_entity.id
_entity.type
_entity.pdbx_description
1 polymer ?
#
loop_
_entity_poly.entity_id
_entity_poly.type
_entity_poly.pdbx_seq_one_letter_code
_entity_poly.pdbx_strand_id
1 'polypeptide(L)'
;MPQVKGPRFTEEIDNKIIELMKIYGNIPNYYVKISEEINKQFNSNYTSKKIRQRWISTLDPKFHHKPLNEDEKSFIIQWVENNKTPDDPKIHWKILISEIEKKFGKLRSENMVKNFWNLRNRKSGNKQHKNINYDKNKKDIVSPPLPPLHPLEDNISTNAKLLEILKKDFFFLMFE
;
A
#
# COMPACT_ATOMS: atom_id res chain seq x y z
N MET A 1 0.61 23.23 -10.70
CA MET A 1 0.95 23.98 -9.48
C MET A 1 1.43 23.01 -8.41
N PRO A 2 2.60 23.23 -7.78
CA PRO A 2 3.04 22.42 -6.64
C PRO A 2 2.07 22.59 -5.46
N GLN A 3 1.59 21.49 -4.90
CA GLN A 3 0.77 21.54 -3.69
C GLN A 3 1.68 21.89 -2.51
N VAL A 4 1.50 23.08 -1.93
CA VAL A 4 2.19 23.48 -0.69
C VAL A 4 1.76 22.50 0.40
N LYS A 5 2.70 21.68 0.89
CA LYS A 5 2.44 20.75 1.99
C LYS A 5 2.13 21.58 3.23
N GLY A 6 0.88 21.52 3.69
CA GLY A 6 0.46 22.22 4.91
C GLY A 6 1.17 21.70 6.16
N PRO A 7 0.98 22.38 7.30
CA PRO A 7 1.62 22.01 8.57
C PRO A 7 1.32 20.55 8.94
N ARG A 8 2.33 19.85 9.48
CA ARG A 8 2.22 18.45 9.91
C ARG A 8 1.67 18.40 11.33
N PHE A 9 0.77 17.44 11.56
CA PHE A 9 0.29 17.13 12.90
C PHE A 9 1.44 16.55 13.74
N THR A 10 1.62 17.11 14.93
CA THR A 10 2.51 16.63 15.99
C THR A 10 1.69 16.00 17.12
N GLU A 11 2.32 15.24 18.00
CA GLU A 11 1.66 14.64 19.16
C GLU A 11 1.05 15.71 20.09
N GLU A 12 1.72 16.85 20.26
CA GLU A 12 1.22 17.97 21.04
C GLU A 12 -0.09 18.54 20.45
N ILE A 13 -0.14 18.74 19.13
CA ILE A 13 -1.35 19.19 18.43
C ILE A 13 -2.46 18.13 18.56
N ASP A 14 -2.12 16.84 18.43
CA ASP A 14 -3.08 15.75 18.56
C ASP A 14 -3.70 15.70 19.97
N ASN A 15 -2.88 15.82 21.01
CA ASN A 15 -3.34 15.89 22.39
C ASN A 15 -4.26 17.09 22.63
N LYS A 16 -3.92 18.26 22.06
CA LYS A 16 -4.80 19.43 22.15
C LYS A 16 -6.12 19.23 21.41
N ILE A 17 -6.10 18.61 20.22
CA ILE A 17 -7.33 18.27 19.50
C ILE A 17 -8.21 17.34 20.34
N ILE A 18 -7.63 16.33 21.02
CA ILE A 18 -8.37 15.42 21.90
C ILE A 18 -9.01 16.17 23.07
N GLU A 19 -8.27 17.06 23.72
CA GLU A 19 -8.78 17.90 24.81
C GLU A 19 -9.97 18.77 24.35
N LEU A 20 -9.77 19.52 23.26
CA LEU A 20 -10.80 20.41 22.72
C LEU A 20 -12.02 19.63 22.22
N MET A 21 -11.85 18.39 21.75
CA MET A 21 -12.96 17.53 21.37
C MET A 21 -13.83 17.15 22.56
N LYS A 22 -13.25 16.93 23.74
CA LYS A 22 -14.01 16.65 24.97
C LYS A 22 -14.80 17.87 25.43
N ILE A 23 -14.24 19.08 25.24
CA ILE A 23 -14.87 20.34 25.64
C ILE A 23 -15.99 20.74 24.67
N TYR A 24 -15.71 20.71 23.37
CA TYR A 24 -16.60 21.27 22.34
C TYR A 24 -17.41 20.23 21.57
N GLY A 25 -17.16 18.92 21.72
CA GLY A 25 -17.72 17.87 20.85
C GLY A 25 -19.25 17.79 20.78
N ASN A 26 -19.96 18.42 21.73
CA ASN A 26 -21.42 18.49 21.77
C ASN A 26 -22.00 19.78 21.14
N ILE A 27 -21.15 20.72 20.73
CA ILE A 27 -21.56 22.03 20.20
C ILE A 27 -21.58 21.97 18.66
N PRO A 28 -22.57 22.57 17.98
CA PRO A 28 -22.53 22.70 16.53
C PRO A 28 -21.23 23.35 16.04
N ASN A 29 -20.73 22.89 14.88
CA ASN A 29 -19.52 23.42 14.24
C ASN A 29 -18.24 23.36 15.09
N TYR A 30 -18.16 22.43 16.05
CA TYR A 30 -16.99 22.29 16.93
C TYR A 30 -15.66 22.15 16.18
N TYR A 31 -15.62 21.52 15.00
CA TYR A 31 -14.38 21.45 14.18
C TYR A 31 -13.85 22.82 13.74
N VAL A 32 -14.72 23.83 13.55
CA VAL A 32 -14.32 25.19 13.22
C VAL A 32 -13.64 25.82 14.44
N LYS A 33 -14.30 25.74 15.60
CA LYS A 33 -13.75 26.24 16.88
C LYS A 33 -12.41 25.58 17.23
N ILE A 34 -12.32 24.25 17.08
CA ILE A 34 -11.08 23.52 17.31
C ILE A 34 -9.98 24.02 16.36
N SER A 35 -10.30 24.21 15.07
CA SER A 35 -9.29 24.72 14.13
C SER A 35 -8.82 26.13 14.45
N GLU A 36 -9.71 27.02 14.87
CA GLU A 36 -9.37 28.39 15.28
C GLU A 36 -8.45 28.39 16.50
N GLU A 37 -8.79 27.60 17.52
CA GLU A 37 -8.00 27.51 18.76
C GLU A 37 -6.61 26.93 18.49
N ILE A 38 -6.53 25.83 17.73
CA ILE A 38 -5.24 25.22 17.35
C ILE A 38 -4.39 26.19 16.52
N ASN A 39 -5.00 26.91 15.57
CA ASN A 39 -4.28 27.86 14.73
C ASN A 39 -3.73 29.03 15.54
N LYS A 40 -4.50 29.53 16.50
CA LYS A 40 -4.09 30.58 17.43
C LYS A 40 -2.96 30.12 18.36
N GLN A 41 -3.10 28.94 18.95
CA GLN A 41 -2.13 28.43 19.93
C GLN A 41 -0.80 28.03 19.30
N PHE A 42 -0.83 27.38 18.14
CA PHE A 42 0.37 26.82 17.48
C PHE A 42 0.86 27.65 16.29
N ASN A 43 0.31 28.87 16.09
CA ASN A 43 0.58 29.73 14.94
C ASN A 43 0.56 28.95 13.61
N SER A 44 -0.52 28.19 13.42
CA SER A 44 -0.68 27.21 12.33
C SER A 44 -1.91 27.50 11.47
N ASN A 45 -2.04 26.82 10.33
CA ASN A 45 -3.08 27.06 9.32
C ASN A 45 -3.85 25.77 8.97
N TYR A 46 -4.41 25.11 9.98
CA TYR A 46 -5.30 23.96 9.80
C TYR A 46 -6.71 24.42 9.46
N THR A 47 -7.28 23.84 8.40
CA THR A 47 -8.71 23.94 8.12
C THR A 47 -9.47 22.97 9.02
N SER A 48 -10.71 23.32 9.40
CA SER A 48 -11.65 22.42 10.07
C SER A 48 -11.76 21.03 9.40
N LYS A 49 -11.69 20.97 8.07
CA LYS A 49 -11.65 19.71 7.29
C LYS A 49 -10.43 18.85 7.64
N LYS A 50 -9.25 19.44 7.81
CA LYS A 50 -8.03 18.72 8.21
C LYS A 50 -8.15 18.19 9.63
N ILE A 51 -8.66 19.00 10.55
CA ILE A 51 -8.92 18.59 11.94
C ILE A 51 -9.90 17.40 11.97
N ARG A 52 -11.02 17.50 11.24
CA ARG A 52 -11.99 16.41 11.14
C ARG A 52 -11.37 15.13 10.58
N GLN A 53 -10.59 15.24 9.51
CA GLN A 53 -9.91 14.08 8.93
C GLN A 53 -8.91 13.45 9.91
N ARG A 54 -8.12 14.26 10.61
CA ARG A 54 -7.20 13.77 11.65
C ARG A 54 -7.97 13.04 12.76
N TRP A 55 -9.06 13.63 13.24
CA TRP A 55 -9.90 13.04 14.27
C TRP A 55 -10.40 11.65 13.90
N ILE A 56 -11.16 11.54 12.79
CA ILE A 56 -11.81 10.28 12.40
C ILE A 56 -10.84 9.19 11.95
N SER A 57 -9.61 9.56 11.57
CA SER A 57 -8.62 8.61 11.05
C SER A 57 -7.65 8.10 12.10
N THR A 58 -7.30 8.92 13.10
CA THR A 58 -6.22 8.58 14.04
C THR A 58 -6.50 8.88 15.51
N LEU A 59 -7.38 9.85 15.85
CA LEU A 59 -7.51 10.33 17.23
C LEU A 59 -8.77 9.85 17.95
N ASP A 60 -9.85 9.57 17.23
CA ASP A 60 -11.11 9.18 17.85
C ASP A 60 -10.96 7.83 18.57
N PRO A 61 -11.13 7.77 19.90
CA PRO A 61 -10.92 6.56 20.68
C PRO A 61 -11.94 5.47 20.37
N LYS A 62 -13.06 5.79 19.71
CA LYS A 62 -14.05 4.81 19.27
C LYS A 62 -13.50 3.84 18.22
N PHE A 63 -12.52 4.28 17.42
CA PHE A 63 -11.95 3.44 16.38
C PHE A 63 -10.73 2.69 16.90
N HIS A 64 -10.63 1.40 16.56
CA HIS A 64 -9.42 0.63 16.77
C HIS A 64 -8.41 0.95 15.66
N HIS A 65 -7.39 1.73 16.01
CA HIS A 65 -6.37 2.24 15.07
C HIS A 65 -5.23 1.26 14.74
N LYS A 66 -5.17 0.10 15.41
CA LYS A 66 -4.18 -0.93 15.10
C LYS A 66 -4.35 -1.42 13.65
N PRO A 67 -3.31 -1.95 12.99
CA PRO A 67 -3.47 -2.58 11.68
C PRO A 67 -4.56 -3.66 11.67
N LEU A 68 -5.16 -3.89 10.50
CA LEU A 68 -6.05 -5.04 10.28
C LEU A 68 -5.24 -6.33 10.47
N ASN A 69 -5.74 -7.26 11.26
CA ASN A 69 -5.16 -8.60 11.40
C ASN A 69 -5.50 -9.45 10.15
N GLU A 70 -4.86 -10.62 10.02
CA GLU A 70 -5.07 -11.48 8.83
C GLU A 70 -6.50 -12.02 8.74
N ASP A 71 -7.18 -12.26 9.86
CA ASP A 71 -8.57 -12.72 9.89
C ASP A 71 -9.54 -11.64 9.38
N GLU A 72 -9.35 -10.39 9.81
CA GLU A 72 -10.11 -9.22 9.38
C GLU A 72 -9.88 -8.97 7.88
N LYS A 73 -8.63 -9.06 7.42
CA LYS A 73 -8.30 -8.94 5.99
C LYS A 73 -9.00 -10.01 5.16
N SER A 74 -8.93 -11.27 5.59
CA SER A 74 -9.58 -12.40 4.91
C SER A 74 -11.10 -12.24 4.89
N PHE A 75 -11.67 -11.80 6.01
CA PHE A 75 -13.10 -11.51 6.11
C PHE A 75 -13.53 -10.38 5.17
N ILE A 76 -12.80 -9.28 5.11
CA ILE A 76 -13.09 -8.17 4.18
C ILE A 76 -13.08 -8.66 2.73
N ILE A 77 -12.10 -9.47 2.36
CA ILE A 77 -12.00 -10.05 1.02
C ILE A 77 -13.23 -10.89 0.69
N GLN A 78 -13.55 -11.87 1.54
CA GLN A 78 -14.68 -12.77 1.35
C GLN A 78 -16.01 -12.00 1.32
N TRP A 79 -16.19 -11.05 2.24
CA TRP A 79 -17.41 -10.25 2.28
C TRP A 79 -17.59 -9.45 1.00
N VAL A 80 -16.54 -8.76 0.52
CA VAL A 80 -16.63 -7.98 -0.71
C VAL A 80 -16.86 -8.86 -1.94
N GLU A 81 -16.24 -10.04 -2.01
CA GLU A 81 -16.44 -10.99 -3.11
C GLU A 81 -17.86 -11.58 -3.12
N ASN A 82 -18.43 -11.89 -1.95
CA ASN A 82 -19.79 -12.42 -1.83
C ASN A 82 -20.90 -11.38 -2.05
N ASN A 83 -20.61 -10.10 -1.79
CA ASN A 83 -21.59 -9.01 -1.92
C ASN A 83 -21.45 -8.22 -3.22
N LYS A 84 -20.44 -8.51 -4.05
CA LYS A 84 -20.34 -7.96 -5.40
C LYS A 84 -21.06 -8.88 -6.37
N THR A 85 -22.24 -8.47 -6.81
CA THR A 85 -22.92 -9.10 -7.93
C THR A 85 -22.62 -8.32 -9.22
N PRO A 86 -22.76 -8.93 -10.41
CA PRO A 86 -22.70 -8.19 -11.67
C PRO A 86 -23.70 -7.02 -11.72
N ASP A 87 -24.83 -7.17 -11.02
CA ASP A 87 -25.93 -6.20 -10.99
C ASP A 87 -25.70 -5.05 -9.99
N ASP A 88 -24.99 -5.30 -8.87
CA ASP A 88 -24.56 -4.26 -7.92
C ASP A 88 -23.05 -4.37 -7.63
N PRO A 89 -22.19 -3.75 -8.47
CA PRO A 89 -20.75 -3.78 -8.25
C PRO A 89 -20.29 -2.88 -7.09
N LYS A 90 -21.21 -2.14 -6.47
CA LYS A 90 -20.89 -1.12 -5.48
C LYS A 90 -20.64 -1.74 -4.11
N ILE A 91 -19.50 -1.40 -3.51
CA ILE A 91 -19.17 -1.86 -2.15
C ILE A 91 -19.88 -0.96 -1.13
N HIS A 92 -20.80 -1.55 -0.36
CA HIS A 92 -21.50 -0.88 0.73
C HIS A 92 -20.64 -0.85 2.01
N TRP A 93 -19.67 0.08 2.04
CA TRP A 93 -18.67 0.17 3.12
C TRP A 93 -19.24 0.23 4.54
N LYS A 94 -20.35 0.96 4.75
CA LYS A 94 -20.98 1.08 6.08
C LYS A 94 -21.49 -0.27 6.60
N ILE A 95 -22.05 -1.08 5.69
CA ILE A 95 -22.53 -2.43 6.02
C ILE A 95 -21.33 -3.30 6.38
N LEU A 96 -20.29 -3.31 5.54
CA LEU A 96 -19.06 -4.05 5.81
C LEU A 96 -18.41 -3.69 7.16
N ILE A 97 -18.32 -2.40 7.52
CA ILE A 97 -17.78 -1.98 8.81
C ILE A 97 -18.61 -2.52 9.97
N SER A 98 -19.94 -2.47 9.85
CA SER A 98 -20.85 -3.01 10.87
C SER A 98 -20.67 -4.52 11.02
N GLU A 99 -20.47 -5.25 9.91
CA GLU A 99 -20.20 -6.69 9.95
C GLU A 99 -18.82 -7.03 10.55
N ILE A 100 -17.80 -6.21 10.28
CA ILE A 100 -16.48 -6.34 10.93
C ILE A 100 -16.62 -6.13 12.44
N GLU A 101 -17.34 -5.08 12.86
CA GLU A 101 -17.56 -4.79 14.27
C GLU A 101 -18.30 -5.93 14.97
N LYS A 102 -19.39 -6.45 14.37
CA LYS A 102 -20.14 -7.59 14.90
C LYS A 102 -19.27 -8.84 15.05
N LYS A 103 -18.40 -9.12 14.07
CA LYS A 103 -17.58 -10.35 14.05
C LYS A 103 -16.36 -10.27 14.98
N PHE A 104 -15.68 -9.13 15.03
CA PHE A 104 -14.39 -8.98 15.72
C PHE A 104 -14.46 -8.14 17.00
N GLY A 105 -15.63 -7.55 17.31
CA GLY A 105 -15.81 -6.64 18.44
C GLY A 105 -15.00 -5.35 18.33
N LYS A 106 -14.55 -4.99 17.11
CA LYS A 106 -13.65 -3.86 16.85
C LYS A 106 -14.23 -2.97 15.77
N LEU A 107 -14.60 -1.74 16.14
CA LEU A 107 -14.98 -0.72 15.17
C LEU A 107 -13.74 -0.24 14.41
N ARG A 108 -13.68 -0.54 13.11
CA ARG A 108 -12.62 -0.08 12.20
C ARG A 108 -13.07 1.17 11.45
N SER A 109 -12.14 2.10 11.23
CA SER A 109 -12.45 3.29 10.44
C SER A 109 -12.68 2.92 8.97
N GLU A 110 -13.64 3.57 8.33
CA GLU A 110 -13.96 3.34 6.90
C GLU A 110 -12.73 3.51 6.01
N ASN A 111 -11.87 4.47 6.34
CA ASN A 111 -10.65 4.74 5.60
C ASN A 111 -9.66 3.57 5.67
N MET A 112 -9.55 2.89 6.82
CA MET A 112 -8.66 1.73 6.97
C MET A 112 -9.08 0.58 6.07
N VAL A 113 -10.38 0.26 6.05
CA VAL A 113 -10.95 -0.81 5.21
C VAL A 113 -10.79 -0.47 3.72
N LYS A 114 -11.09 0.78 3.33
CA LYS A 114 -10.90 1.26 1.95
C LYS A 114 -9.45 1.21 1.51
N ASN A 115 -8.51 1.64 2.36
CA ASN A 115 -7.09 1.63 2.04
C ASN A 115 -6.59 0.20 1.82
N PHE A 116 -6.99 -0.75 2.66
CA PHE A 116 -6.66 -2.15 2.48
C PHE A 116 -7.17 -2.69 1.14
N TRP A 117 -8.46 -2.47 0.84
CA TRP A 117 -9.06 -2.94 -0.41
C TRP A 117 -8.41 -2.32 -1.65
N ASN A 118 -8.19 -1.00 -1.65
CA ASN A 118 -7.53 -0.30 -2.76
C ASN A 118 -6.10 -0.79 -2.96
N LEU A 119 -5.35 -1.01 -1.88
CA LEU A 119 -3.99 -1.56 -1.96
C LEU A 119 -4.00 -2.98 -2.55
N ARG A 120 -4.96 -3.82 -2.15
CA ARG A 120 -5.17 -5.16 -2.73
C ARG A 120 -5.45 -5.07 -4.23
N ASN A 121 -6.39 -4.23 -4.65
CA ASN A 121 -6.79 -4.11 -6.06
C ASN A 121 -5.66 -3.62 -6.96
N ARG A 122 -4.82 -2.69 -6.48
CA ARG A 122 -3.62 -2.27 -7.22
C ARG A 122 -2.64 -3.43 -7.41
N LYS A 123 -2.47 -4.27 -6.38
CA LYS A 123 -1.58 -5.44 -6.45
C LYS A 123 -2.13 -6.55 -7.36
N SER A 124 -3.45 -6.75 -7.41
CA SER A 124 -4.07 -7.74 -8.30
C SER A 124 -4.12 -7.28 -9.76
N GLY A 125 -4.38 -5.99 -10.02
CA GLY A 125 -4.32 -5.42 -11.38
C GLY A 125 -2.91 -5.46 -11.99
N ASN A 126 -1.87 -5.23 -11.19
CA ASN A 126 -0.48 -5.32 -11.65
C ASN A 126 0.00 -6.75 -12.00
N LYS A 127 -0.73 -7.80 -11.59
CA LYS A 127 -0.43 -9.19 -12.01
C LYS A 127 -0.95 -9.50 -13.41
N GLN A 128 -1.95 -8.78 -13.92
CA GLN A 128 -2.51 -9.05 -15.25
C GLN A 128 -1.61 -8.54 -16.38
N HIS A 129 -0.81 -7.49 -16.17
CA HIS A 129 0.08 -6.94 -17.20
C HIS A 129 1.41 -7.69 -17.37
N LYS A 130 1.73 -8.70 -16.53
CA LYS A 130 2.98 -9.47 -16.66
C LYS A 130 2.82 -10.83 -17.36
N ASN A 131 1.61 -11.25 -17.72
CA ASN A 131 1.35 -12.59 -18.29
C ASN A 131 0.75 -12.58 -19.71
N ILE A 132 0.87 -11.47 -20.46
CA ILE A 132 0.52 -11.43 -21.89
C ILE A 132 1.77 -11.07 -22.71
N ASN A 133 2.81 -11.91 -22.65
CA ASN A 133 3.78 -11.99 -23.73
C ASN A 133 4.52 -13.33 -23.70
N TYR A 134 3.78 -14.43 -23.70
CA TYR A 134 4.30 -15.70 -24.19
C TYR A 134 3.24 -16.33 -25.09
N ASP A 135 3.69 -16.65 -26.29
CA ASP A 135 3.03 -17.46 -27.31
C ASP A 135 2.00 -16.78 -28.24
N LYS A 136 2.54 -16.01 -29.18
CA LYS A 136 2.03 -15.96 -30.55
C LYS A 136 3.23 -16.03 -31.49
N ASN A 137 3.59 -17.23 -31.94
CA ASN A 137 4.05 -17.52 -33.31
C ASN A 137 4.39 -19.00 -33.46
N LYS A 138 3.36 -19.81 -33.71
CA LYS A 138 3.52 -21.12 -34.34
C LYS A 138 2.47 -21.26 -35.44
N LYS A 139 2.83 -20.90 -36.68
CA LYS A 139 2.33 -21.50 -37.95
C LYS A 139 3.37 -21.27 -39.07
N ASP A 140 4.03 -22.37 -39.41
CA ASP A 140 4.33 -22.89 -40.75
C ASP A 140 5.12 -22.01 -41.76
N ILE A 141 6.43 -22.25 -41.86
CA ILE A 141 7.17 -22.12 -43.13
C ILE A 141 8.08 -23.36 -43.30
N VAL A 142 7.83 -24.07 -44.40
CA VAL A 142 8.54 -25.22 -44.96
C VAL A 142 10.05 -24.96 -45.06
N SER A 143 10.85 -25.94 -44.65
CA SER A 143 12.32 -25.93 -44.68
C SER A 143 12.90 -25.86 -46.10
N PRO A 144 13.88 -24.97 -46.37
CA PRO A 144 14.89 -25.17 -47.39
C PRO A 144 16.12 -25.91 -46.81
N PRO A 145 16.90 -26.63 -47.63
CA PRO A 145 17.89 -27.62 -47.19
C PRO A 145 19.16 -26.98 -46.60
N LEU A 146 19.78 -27.66 -45.62
CA LEU A 146 21.00 -27.22 -44.93
C LEU A 146 22.20 -27.10 -45.89
N PRO A 147 23.01 -26.02 -45.80
CA PRO A 147 24.34 -25.98 -46.38
C PRO A 147 25.35 -26.81 -45.55
N PRO A 148 26.43 -27.33 -46.17
CA PRO A 148 27.37 -28.24 -45.51
C PRO A 148 28.14 -27.60 -44.36
N LEU A 149 28.26 -28.33 -43.24
CA LEU A 149 29.07 -27.98 -42.07
C LEU A 149 30.56 -27.91 -42.45
N HIS A 150 31.16 -26.74 -42.27
CA HIS A 150 32.62 -26.59 -42.20
C HIS A 150 33.06 -26.72 -40.73
N PRO A 151 34.13 -27.46 -40.41
CA PRO A 151 34.54 -27.70 -39.02
C PRO A 151 34.99 -26.40 -38.35
N LEU A 152 34.47 -26.10 -37.16
CA LEU A 152 34.97 -25.05 -36.29
C LEU A 152 35.80 -25.70 -35.19
N GLU A 153 37.08 -25.35 -35.20
CA GLU A 153 38.12 -25.81 -34.29
C GLU A 153 37.94 -25.25 -32.87
N ASP A 154 38.51 -25.99 -31.91
CA ASP A 154 38.39 -25.82 -30.47
C ASP A 154 38.93 -24.48 -29.93
N ASN A 155 38.07 -23.72 -29.26
CA ASN A 155 38.46 -22.67 -28.31
C ASN A 155 37.90 -23.01 -26.92
N ILE A 156 38.66 -23.81 -26.18
CA ILE A 156 38.56 -23.91 -24.72
C ILE A 156 39.76 -23.13 -24.16
N SER A 157 39.70 -21.80 -24.11
CA SER A 157 40.72 -21.02 -23.40
C SER A 157 40.23 -19.62 -23.08
N THR A 158 39.54 -19.46 -21.94
CA THR A 158 39.38 -18.13 -21.29
C THR A 158 38.90 -18.25 -19.84
N ASN A 159 38.05 -19.24 -19.53
CA ASN A 159 37.48 -19.35 -18.17
C ASN A 159 38.43 -19.95 -17.11
N ALA A 160 39.48 -20.68 -17.51
CA ALA A 160 40.44 -21.27 -16.56
C ALA A 160 41.47 -20.25 -16.03
N LYS A 161 41.89 -19.27 -16.85
CA LYS A 161 42.85 -18.23 -16.43
C LYS A 161 42.26 -17.22 -15.44
N LEU A 162 40.98 -16.88 -15.58
CA LEU A 162 40.30 -15.95 -14.66
C LEU A 162 40.10 -16.55 -13.26
N LEU A 163 39.90 -17.86 -13.16
CA LEU A 163 39.78 -18.58 -11.89
C LEU A 163 41.12 -18.76 -11.17
N GLU A 164 42.24 -18.71 -11.88
CA GLU A 164 43.58 -18.83 -11.28
C GLU A 164 44.08 -17.47 -10.75
N ILE A 165 43.75 -16.37 -11.42
CA ILE A 165 44.06 -15.00 -10.97
C ILE A 165 43.28 -14.66 -9.69
N LEU A 166 41.98 -14.95 -9.65
CA LEU A 166 41.13 -14.68 -8.48
C LEU A 166 41.50 -15.52 -7.25
N LYS A 167 42.10 -16.71 -7.43
CA LYS A 167 42.58 -17.55 -6.32
C LYS A 167 43.90 -17.06 -5.72
N LYS A 168 44.75 -16.37 -6.50
CA LYS A 168 46.01 -15.78 -6.00
C LYS A 168 45.75 -14.52 -5.18
N ASP A 169 44.81 -13.67 -5.61
CA ASP A 169 44.51 -12.42 -4.91
C ASP A 169 43.76 -12.64 -3.58
N PHE A 170 42.99 -13.73 -3.44
CA PHE A 170 42.31 -14.07 -2.20
C PHE A 170 43.25 -14.63 -1.11
N PHE A 171 44.38 -15.24 -1.50
CA PHE A 171 45.32 -15.85 -0.55
C PHE A 171 46.29 -14.84 0.08
N PHE A 172 46.51 -13.68 -0.55
CA PHE A 172 47.42 -12.63 -0.06
C PHE A 172 46.79 -11.73 1.04
N LEU A 173 45.46 -11.76 1.22
CA LEU A 173 44.73 -10.90 2.17
C LEU A 173 44.42 -11.55 3.52
N MET A 174 44.84 -12.79 3.76
CA MET A 174 44.48 -13.58 4.95
C MET A 174 45.66 -13.93 5.87
N PHE A 175 46.86 -13.38 5.61
CA PHE A 175 48.02 -13.49 6.52
C PHE A 175 48.80 -12.18 6.54
N GLU A 176 48.32 -11.22 7.34
CA GLU A 176 49.13 -10.27 8.10
C GLU A 176 48.43 -9.96 9.42
#